data_AF-A0A377PPA0-F1
#
_entry.id   AF-A0A377PPA0-F1
#
_cell.length_a   1.000
_cell.length_b   1.000
_cell.length_c   1.000
_cell.angle_alpha   90.00
_cell.angle_beta   90.00
_cell.angle_gamma   90.00
#
_symmetry.space_group_name_H-M   'P 1'
#
loop_
_entity.id
_entity.type
_entity.pdbx_description
1 polymer ?
#
loop_
_entity_poly.entity_id
_entity_poly.type
_entity_poly.pdbx_seq_one_letter_code
_entity_poly.pdbx_strand_id
1 'polypeptide(L)'
;MGKGIDKEPTDLREKLDDEVEKQVIADVDLNDTIKEQLIKARRGQGDFRRNLQEVEPSCRITKIDTPSLLIASHIKPWRCCESGNERLDGNNGLLLAPHIDWLFDKGLISFADSGEVLVSPNLSEDELNKLGLKNISEQNVGSFNPNQIIYLDFHRDNIFLNK
;
A
#
# COMPACT_ATOMS: atom_id res chain seq x y z
N MET A 1 6.03 20.23 -22.58
CA MET A 1 6.04 18.84 -23.07
C MET A 1 5.99 17.92 -21.86
N GLY A 2 4.83 17.37 -21.52
CA GLY A 2 4.75 16.30 -20.53
C GLY A 2 5.37 15.06 -21.15
N LYS A 3 6.49 14.59 -20.59
CA LYS A 3 6.94 13.22 -20.87
C LYS A 3 5.82 12.34 -20.34
N GLY A 4 5.14 11.64 -21.25
CA GLY A 4 4.13 10.66 -20.87
C GLY A 4 4.78 9.71 -19.87
N ILE A 5 4.18 9.61 -18.69
CA ILE A 5 4.45 8.53 -17.76
C ILE A 5 4.28 7.27 -18.60
N ASP A 6 5.40 6.60 -18.85
CA ASP A 6 5.45 5.45 -19.74
C ASP A 6 4.34 4.48 -19.35
N LYS A 7 3.60 4.04 -20.37
CA LYS A 7 2.56 3.02 -20.27
C LYS A 7 3.23 1.68 -19.95
N GLU A 8 3.73 1.51 -18.74
CA GLU A 8 3.84 0.20 -18.10
C GLU A 8 2.76 0.10 -17.02
N PRO A 9 1.48 -0.10 -17.37
CA PRO A 9 0.46 0.58 -16.58
C PRO A 9 -0.54 -0.43 -16.03
N THR A 10 -0.36 -0.88 -14.79
CA THR A 10 -1.43 -1.54 -13.98
C THR A 10 -1.82 -2.97 -14.40
N ASP A 11 -1.95 -3.24 -15.71
CA ASP A 11 -2.41 -4.52 -16.28
C ASP A 11 -1.52 -5.72 -15.92
N LEU A 12 -0.19 -5.55 -15.91
CA LEU A 12 0.72 -6.65 -15.50
C LEU A 12 0.62 -6.95 -14.00
N ARG A 13 0.56 -5.92 -13.14
CA ARG A 13 0.43 -6.13 -11.68
C ARG A 13 -0.88 -6.83 -11.35
N GLU A 14 -1.96 -6.40 -11.99
CA GLU A 14 -3.28 -6.99 -11.84
C GLU A 14 -3.30 -8.46 -12.31
N LYS A 15 -2.68 -8.78 -13.44
CA LYS A 15 -2.51 -10.17 -13.91
C LYS A 15 -1.69 -11.03 -12.94
N LEU A 16 -0.62 -10.47 -12.36
CA LEU A 16 0.18 -11.20 -11.37
C LEU A 16 -0.61 -11.46 -10.09
N ASP A 17 -1.34 -10.45 -9.61
CA ASP A 17 -2.21 -10.61 -8.45
C ASP A 17 -3.33 -11.65 -8.75
N ASP A 18 -3.90 -11.66 -9.95
CA ASP A 18 -4.89 -12.68 -10.37
C ASP A 18 -4.31 -14.08 -10.39
N GLU A 19 -3.06 -14.24 -10.82
CA GLU A 19 -2.39 -15.54 -10.83
C GLU A 19 -2.13 -16.05 -9.41
N VAL A 20 -1.69 -15.18 -8.50
CA VAL A 20 -1.54 -15.54 -7.08
C VAL A 20 -2.90 -15.86 -6.44
N GLU A 21 -3.97 -15.15 -6.81
CA GLU A 21 -5.33 -15.46 -6.35
C GLU A 21 -5.80 -16.84 -6.80
N LYS A 22 -5.57 -17.21 -8.07
CA LYS A 22 -5.87 -18.57 -8.56
C LYS A 22 -5.11 -19.63 -7.79
N GLN A 23 -3.84 -19.40 -7.45
CA GLN A 23 -3.05 -20.32 -6.64
C GLN A 23 -3.65 -20.50 -5.25
N VAL A 24 -4.08 -19.41 -4.60
CA VAL A 24 -4.78 -19.47 -3.30
C VAL A 24 -6.08 -20.28 -3.39
N ILE A 25 -6.87 -20.08 -4.45
CA ILE A 25 -8.12 -20.81 -4.67
C ILE A 25 -7.85 -22.31 -4.89
N ALA A 26 -6.80 -22.64 -5.64
CA ALA A 26 -6.44 -24.00 -5.99
C ALA A 26 -5.72 -24.77 -4.86
N ASP A 27 -5.22 -24.08 -3.84
CA ASP A 27 -4.52 -24.68 -2.71
C ASP A 27 -5.46 -25.61 -1.91
N VAL A 28 -5.17 -26.91 -1.90
CA VAL A 28 -6.01 -27.92 -1.23
C VAL A 28 -5.80 -27.99 0.27
N ASP A 29 -4.70 -27.42 0.77
CA ASP A 29 -4.36 -27.42 2.19
C ASP A 29 -5.07 -26.28 2.93
N LEU A 30 -5.58 -25.29 2.20
CA LEU A 30 -6.40 -24.20 2.75
C LEU A 30 -7.88 -24.54 2.75
N ASN A 31 -8.55 -24.33 3.88
CA ASN A 31 -10.01 -24.38 3.93
C ASN A 31 -10.65 -23.14 3.30
N ASP A 32 -11.94 -23.25 2.95
CA ASP A 32 -12.69 -22.20 2.25
C ASP A 32 -12.71 -20.87 3.00
N THR A 33 -12.81 -20.90 4.34
CA THR A 33 -12.78 -19.69 5.18
C THR A 33 -11.46 -18.95 5.05
N ILE A 34 -10.33 -19.68 5.10
CA ILE A 34 -9.00 -19.07 4.96
C ILE A 34 -8.83 -18.50 3.56
N LYS A 35 -9.24 -19.24 2.51
CA LYS A 35 -9.21 -18.74 1.13
C LYS A 35 -9.99 -17.44 1.00
N GLU A 36 -11.21 -17.40 1.53
CA GLU A 36 -12.05 -16.21 1.49
C GLU A 36 -11.38 -15.01 2.17
N GLN A 37 -10.73 -15.20 3.34
CA GLN A 37 -10.01 -14.12 4.01
C GLN A 37 -8.81 -13.62 3.21
N LEU A 38 -8.03 -14.52 2.60
CA LEU A 38 -6.88 -14.14 1.78
C LEU A 38 -7.29 -13.37 0.52
N ILE A 39 -8.40 -13.77 -0.12
CA ILE A 39 -8.96 -13.07 -1.29
C ILE A 39 -9.52 -11.70 -0.88
N LYS A 40 -10.26 -11.62 0.23
CA LYS A 40 -10.74 -10.33 0.78
C LYS A 40 -9.59 -9.40 1.13
N ALA A 41 -8.50 -9.93 1.68
CA ALA A 41 -7.32 -9.15 2.01
C ALA A 41 -6.74 -8.44 0.78
N ARG A 42 -6.68 -9.11 -0.38
CA ARG A 42 -6.24 -8.49 -1.66
C ARG A 42 -6.99 -7.20 -1.98
N ARG A 43 -8.26 -7.10 -1.57
CA ARG A 43 -9.12 -5.93 -1.81
C ARG A 43 -9.18 -4.97 -0.61
N GLY A 44 -8.32 -5.13 0.38
CA GLY A 44 -8.31 -4.30 1.58
C GLY A 44 -9.55 -4.52 2.47
N GLN A 45 -10.09 -5.74 2.50
CA GLN A 45 -11.31 -6.10 3.21
C GLN A 45 -11.09 -7.25 4.20
N GLY A 46 -12.16 -7.62 4.92
CA GLY A 46 -12.15 -8.78 5.80
C GLY A 46 -11.23 -8.58 7.01
N ASP A 47 -10.55 -9.66 7.40
CA ASP A 47 -9.72 -9.70 8.60
C ASP A 47 -8.52 -8.75 8.51
N PHE A 48 -7.90 -8.65 7.33
CA PHE A 48 -6.79 -7.72 7.09
C PHE A 48 -7.17 -6.27 7.44
N ARG A 49 -8.33 -5.80 6.95
CA ARG A 49 -8.79 -4.44 7.26
C ARG A 49 -9.03 -4.23 8.74
N ARG A 50 -9.63 -5.21 9.43
CA ARG A 50 -9.87 -5.11 10.88
C ARG A 50 -8.55 -5.07 11.65
N ASN A 51 -7.61 -5.96 11.34
CA ASN A 51 -6.29 -5.99 11.97
C ASN A 51 -5.53 -4.68 11.73
N LEU A 52 -5.62 -4.12 10.52
CA LEU A 52 -5.01 -2.83 10.19
C LEU A 52 -5.58 -1.67 11.01
N GLN A 53 -6.89 -1.65 11.27
CA GLN A 53 -7.53 -0.60 12.07
C GLN A 53 -7.07 -0.59 13.54
N GLU A 54 -6.57 -1.72 14.05
CA GLU A 54 -5.95 -1.78 15.39
C GLU A 54 -4.54 -1.17 15.43
N VAL A 55 -3.90 -1.00 14.26
CA VAL A 55 -2.54 -0.44 14.11
C VAL A 55 -2.58 1.01 13.64
N GLU A 56 -3.44 1.31 12.67
CA GLU A 56 -3.55 2.59 11.99
C GLU A 56 -4.89 3.26 12.29
N PRO A 57 -4.92 4.40 13.00
CA PRO A 57 -6.18 5.05 13.37
C PRO A 57 -6.78 5.92 12.24
N SER A 58 -5.98 6.35 11.27
CA SER A 58 -6.40 7.29 10.22
C SER A 58 -5.40 7.31 9.05
N CYS A 59 -5.72 8.05 7.99
CA CYS A 59 -4.76 8.27 6.91
C CYS A 59 -3.50 8.96 7.40
N ARG A 60 -2.34 8.36 7.17
CA ARG A 60 -1.03 8.92 7.57
C ARG A 60 -0.77 10.34 7.03
N ILE A 61 -1.22 10.64 5.81
CA ILE A 61 -1.04 11.95 5.18
C ILE A 61 -2.20 12.91 5.50
N THR A 62 -3.43 12.57 5.09
CA THR A 62 -4.57 13.50 5.16
C THR A 62 -5.24 13.57 6.52
N LYS A 63 -4.90 12.64 7.43
CA LYS A 63 -5.52 12.45 8.75
C LYS A 63 -7.02 12.14 8.73
N ILE A 64 -7.61 11.86 7.57
CA ILE A 64 -8.99 11.36 7.45
C ILE A 64 -9.10 10.06 8.24
N ASP A 65 -10.08 9.97 9.13
CA ASP A 65 -10.40 8.80 9.97
C ASP A 65 -11.72 8.13 9.58
N THR A 66 -12.50 8.74 8.69
CA THR A 66 -13.78 8.20 8.22
C THR A 66 -13.56 6.91 7.42
N PRO A 67 -13.99 5.73 7.91
CA PRO A 67 -13.57 4.46 7.33
C PRO A 67 -13.96 4.28 5.86
N SER A 68 -15.13 4.77 5.44
CA SER A 68 -15.59 4.66 4.05
C SER A 68 -14.76 5.48 3.05
N LEU A 69 -13.94 6.42 3.54
CA LEU A 69 -13.04 7.23 2.72
C LEU A 69 -11.61 6.67 2.68
N LEU A 70 -11.36 5.52 3.30
CA LEU A 70 -10.02 4.96 3.47
C LEU A 70 -9.89 3.59 2.79
N ILE A 71 -8.81 3.46 2.03
CA ILE A 71 -8.33 2.20 1.48
C ILE A 71 -7.39 1.56 2.50
N ALA A 72 -7.52 0.24 2.69
CA ALA A 72 -6.56 -0.55 3.42
C ALA A 72 -5.50 -1.03 2.41
N SER A 73 -4.42 -0.28 2.29
CA SER A 73 -3.33 -0.56 1.36
C SER A 73 -2.33 -1.50 2.01
N HIS A 74 -1.89 -2.54 1.31
CA HIS A 74 -0.72 -3.30 1.74
C HIS A 74 0.56 -2.46 1.59
N ILE A 75 1.53 -2.67 2.48
CA ILE A 75 2.88 -2.08 2.35
C ILE A 75 3.74 -2.95 1.43
N LYS A 76 3.99 -4.21 1.81
CA LYS A 76 4.49 -5.26 0.92
C LYS A 76 3.29 -5.79 0.13
N PRO A 77 3.23 -5.60 -1.20
CA PRO A 77 2.04 -5.92 -1.98
C PRO A 77 1.57 -7.36 -1.76
N TRP A 78 0.25 -7.56 -1.79
CA TRP A 78 -0.38 -8.86 -1.50
C TRP A 78 0.21 -10.04 -2.30
N ARG A 79 0.53 -9.84 -3.59
CA ARG A 79 1.17 -10.84 -4.45
C ARG A 79 2.60 -11.20 -4.03
N CYS A 80 3.31 -10.28 -3.40
CA CYS A 80 4.70 -10.46 -2.97
C CYS A 80 4.78 -11.11 -1.59
N CYS A 81 3.65 -11.22 -0.87
CA CYS A 81 3.60 -11.87 0.43
C CYS A 81 3.87 -13.38 0.30
N GLU A 82 4.78 -13.87 1.15
CA GLU A 82 5.26 -15.25 1.20
C GLU A 82 4.30 -16.17 1.94
N SER A 83 3.43 -15.61 2.78
CA SER A 83 2.47 -16.38 3.58
C SER A 83 1.13 -15.67 3.71
N GLY A 84 0.10 -16.46 4.08
CA GLY A 84 -1.19 -15.93 4.47
C GLY A 84 -1.13 -15.01 5.69
N ASN A 85 -0.17 -15.23 6.59
CA ASN A 85 0.06 -14.36 7.75
C ASN A 85 0.44 -12.96 7.32
N GLU A 86 1.41 -12.80 6.39
CA GLU A 86 1.78 -11.48 5.86
C GLU A 86 0.61 -10.79 5.14
N ARG A 87 -0.25 -11.55 4.46
CA ARG A 87 -1.43 -11.00 3.76
C ARG A 87 -2.51 -10.49 4.72
N LEU A 88 -2.58 -11.05 5.93
CA LEU A 88 -3.57 -10.71 6.95
C LEU A 88 -3.01 -9.84 8.09
N ASP A 89 -1.70 -9.60 8.11
CA ASP A 89 -1.03 -8.80 9.14
C ASP A 89 -1.40 -7.32 9.03
N GLY A 90 -1.94 -6.76 10.11
CA GLY A 90 -2.26 -5.33 10.19
C GLY A 90 -1.03 -4.42 10.11
N ASN A 91 0.17 -4.92 10.45
CA ASN A 91 1.41 -4.18 10.27
C ASN A 91 1.88 -4.15 8.81
N ASN A 92 1.37 -5.04 7.95
CA ASN A 92 1.62 -4.99 6.51
C ASN A 92 0.62 -4.07 5.80
N GLY A 93 0.16 -3.00 6.45
CA GLY A 93 -0.79 -2.09 5.84
C GLY A 93 -0.74 -0.68 6.37
N LEU A 94 -1.33 0.21 5.57
CA LEU A 94 -1.62 1.60 5.90
C LEU A 94 -3.06 1.90 5.53
N LEU A 95 -3.76 2.67 6.38
CA LEU A 95 -4.99 3.32 5.96
C LEU A 95 -4.62 4.56 5.15
N LEU A 96 -5.13 4.68 3.92
CA LEU A 96 -4.79 5.79 3.04
C LEU A 96 -6.05 6.33 2.34
N ALA A 97 -6.10 7.66 2.16
CA ALA A 97 -7.10 8.25 1.28
C ALA A 97 -6.83 7.81 -0.18
N PRO A 98 -7.84 7.74 -1.07
CA PRO A 98 -7.68 7.05 -2.36
C PRO A 98 -6.58 7.59 -3.27
N HIS A 99 -6.37 8.91 -3.27
CA HIS A 99 -5.31 9.55 -4.04
C HIS A 99 -3.91 9.31 -3.43
N ILE A 100 -3.81 9.14 -2.10
CA ILE A 100 -2.56 8.80 -1.42
C ILE A 100 -2.20 7.32 -1.63
N ASP A 101 -3.20 6.45 -1.50
CA ASP A 101 -3.09 5.02 -1.82
C ASP A 101 -2.55 4.83 -3.24
N TRP A 102 -3.12 5.52 -4.23
CA TRP A 102 -2.67 5.46 -5.60
C TRP A 102 -1.20 5.88 -5.76
N LEU A 103 -0.77 6.97 -5.10
CA LEU A 103 0.63 7.41 -5.15
C LEU A 103 1.56 6.38 -4.51
N PHE A 104 1.15 5.79 -3.39
CA PHE A 104 1.93 4.81 -2.65
C PHE A 104 2.05 3.49 -3.43
N ASP A 105 0.95 2.89 -3.89
CA ASP A 105 0.96 1.65 -4.69
C ASP A 105 1.80 1.80 -5.98
N LYS A 106 1.77 2.99 -6.61
CA LYS A 106 2.58 3.28 -7.79
C LYS A 106 4.05 3.56 -7.47
N GLY A 107 4.44 3.63 -6.20
CA GLY A 107 5.80 3.94 -5.79
C GLY A 107 6.18 5.42 -6.01
N LEU A 108 5.21 6.30 -6.21
CA LEU A 108 5.43 7.74 -6.36
C LEU A 108 5.66 8.42 -5.00
N ILE A 109 5.17 7.82 -3.92
CA ILE A 109 5.57 8.15 -2.55
C ILE A 109 5.95 6.89 -1.78
N SER A 110 6.74 7.06 -0.74
CA SER A 110 7.03 6.04 0.28
C SER A 110 7.26 6.75 1.62
N PHE A 111 7.69 6.02 2.65
CA PHE A 111 8.00 6.59 3.95
C PHE A 111 9.34 6.08 4.47
N ALA A 112 10.09 6.97 5.12
CA ALA A 112 11.21 6.57 5.97
C ALA A 112 10.70 6.00 7.29
N ASP A 113 11.54 5.26 8.01
CA ASP A 113 11.17 4.64 9.30
C ASP A 113 10.78 5.68 10.35
N SER A 114 11.39 6.86 10.27
CA SER A 114 11.12 8.03 11.11
C SER A 114 9.78 8.72 10.82
N GLY A 115 9.07 8.30 9.77
CA GLY A 115 7.81 8.92 9.34
C GLY A 115 7.96 10.05 8.32
N GLU A 116 9.18 10.36 7.85
CA GLU A 116 9.37 11.33 6.76
C GLU A 116 8.77 10.80 5.46
N VAL A 117 8.08 11.66 4.71
CA VAL A 117 7.52 11.28 3.42
C VAL A 117 8.59 11.36 2.33
N LEU A 118 8.80 10.24 1.64
CA LEU A 118 9.71 10.15 0.51
C LEU A 118 8.90 10.35 -0.77
N VAL A 119 9.34 11.27 -1.64
CA VAL A 119 8.66 11.58 -2.91
C VAL A 119 9.56 11.15 -4.07
N SER A 120 8.98 10.44 -5.03
CA SER A 120 9.67 10.04 -6.26
C SER A 120 10.02 11.28 -7.11
N PRO A 121 11.21 11.32 -7.76
CA PRO A 121 11.51 12.35 -8.76
C PRO A 121 10.57 12.35 -9.97
N ASN A 122 9.77 11.30 -10.16
CA ASN A 122 8.76 11.19 -11.22
C ASN A 122 7.44 11.93 -10.90
N LEU A 123 7.34 12.56 -9.73
CA LEU A 123 6.19 13.37 -9.33
C LEU A 123 6.64 14.82 -9.08
N SER A 124 6.21 15.74 -9.93
CA SER A 124 6.62 17.14 -9.84
C SER A 124 5.92 17.90 -8.72
N GLU A 125 6.55 18.99 -8.24
CA GLU A 125 5.94 19.88 -7.24
C GLU A 125 4.61 20.49 -7.73
N ASP A 126 4.48 20.78 -9.02
CA ASP A 126 3.22 21.29 -9.61
C ASP A 126 2.10 20.24 -9.53
N GLU A 127 2.40 18.97 -9.81
CA GLU A 127 1.44 17.87 -9.66
C GLU A 127 1.05 17.65 -8.19
N LEU A 128 2.02 17.66 -7.28
CA LEU A 128 1.75 17.62 -5.84
C LEU A 128 0.82 18.75 -5.40
N ASN A 129 1.08 19.98 -5.86
CA ASN A 129 0.23 21.12 -5.56
C ASN A 129 -1.20 20.93 -6.11
N LYS A 130 -1.36 20.43 -7.33
CA LYS A 130 -2.67 20.13 -7.94
C LYS A 130 -3.42 19.02 -7.22
N LEU A 131 -2.70 18.07 -6.61
CA LEU A 131 -3.25 17.02 -5.77
C LEU A 131 -3.59 17.48 -4.34
N GLY A 132 -3.28 18.74 -4.00
CA GLY A 132 -3.47 19.28 -2.64
C GLY A 132 -2.40 18.83 -1.64
N LEU A 133 -1.25 18.34 -2.14
CA LEU A 133 -0.14 17.77 -1.36
C LEU A 133 1.07 18.71 -1.33
N LYS A 134 0.80 20.01 -1.23
CA LYS A 134 1.85 21.03 -1.12
C LYS A 134 2.77 20.72 0.07
N ASN A 135 4.07 20.81 -0.16
CA ASN A 135 5.12 20.56 0.83
C ASN A 135 5.06 19.17 1.49
N ILE A 136 4.51 18.15 0.81
CA ILE A 136 4.39 16.81 1.41
C ILE A 136 5.74 16.23 1.86
N SER A 137 6.83 16.54 1.16
CA SER A 137 8.20 16.12 1.50
C SER A 137 8.72 16.73 2.81
N GLU A 138 8.09 17.80 3.30
CA GLU A 138 8.42 18.43 4.59
C GLU A 138 7.60 17.82 5.74
N GLN A 139 6.63 16.93 5.44
CA GLN A 139 5.76 16.34 6.45
C GLN A 139 6.40 15.13 7.13
N ASN A 140 6.09 14.98 8.41
CA ASN A 140 6.36 13.76 9.17
C ASN A 140 5.02 13.15 9.64
N VAL A 141 4.79 11.88 9.33
CA VAL A 141 3.53 11.18 9.61
C VAL A 141 3.53 10.39 10.93
N GLY A 142 4.55 10.60 11.76
CA GLY A 142 4.85 9.80 12.94
C GLY A 142 5.65 8.55 12.58
N SER A 143 6.43 8.05 13.53
CA SER A 143 7.28 6.88 13.32
C SER A 143 6.47 5.60 13.11
N PHE A 144 7.06 4.65 12.41
CA PHE A 144 6.52 3.30 12.23
C PHE A 144 7.02 2.36 13.32
N ASN A 145 6.21 1.36 13.67
CA ASN A 145 6.65 0.34 14.61
C ASN A 145 7.62 -0.65 13.93
N PRO A 146 8.40 -1.45 14.69
CA PRO A 146 9.40 -2.36 14.12
C PRO A 146 8.85 -3.35 13.09
N ASN A 147 7.61 -3.82 13.22
CA ASN A 147 7.01 -4.75 12.27
C ASN A 147 6.62 -4.06 10.95
N GLN A 148 6.10 -2.82 11.03
CA GLN A 148 5.81 -2.02 9.84
C GLN A 148 7.09 -1.66 9.07
N ILE A 149 8.20 -1.39 9.77
CA ILE A 149 9.49 -1.06 9.15
C ILE A 149 9.97 -2.17 8.21
N ILE A 150 9.81 -3.44 8.60
CA ILE A 150 10.20 -4.59 7.76
C ILE A 150 9.47 -4.56 6.40
N TYR A 151 8.18 -4.23 6.38
CA TYR A 151 7.44 -4.12 5.13
C TYR A 151 7.78 -2.84 4.37
N LEU A 152 8.05 -1.73 5.06
CA LEU A 152 8.46 -0.47 4.43
C LEU A 152 9.84 -0.58 3.77
N ASP A 153 10.76 -1.34 4.35
CA ASP A 153 12.03 -1.70 3.71
C ASP A 153 11.77 -2.36 2.36
N PHE A 154 10.92 -3.39 2.32
CA PHE A 154 10.51 -4.03 1.07
C PHE A 154 9.92 -3.01 0.08
N HIS A 155 9.02 -2.14 0.54
CA HIS A 155 8.37 -1.15 -0.32
C HIS A 155 9.40 -0.17 -0.91
N ARG A 156 10.34 0.33 -0.12
CA ARG A 156 11.41 1.24 -0.58
C ARG A 156 12.35 0.57 -1.58
N ASP A 157 12.65 -0.71 -1.41
CA ASP A 157 13.59 -1.43 -2.26
C ASP A 157 12.98 -1.93 -3.57
N ASN A 158 11.68 -2.24 -3.58
CA ASN A 158 11.05 -2.96 -4.69
C ASN A 158 9.93 -2.20 -5.39
N ILE A 159 9.30 -1.22 -4.74
CA ILE A 159 8.12 -0.52 -5.26
C ILE A 159 8.41 0.97 -5.49
N PHE A 160 9.08 1.62 -4.54
CA PHE A 160 9.37 3.05 -4.60
C PHE A 160 10.28 3.42 -5.78
N LEU A 161 9.83 4.37 -6.58
CA LEU A 161 10.54 4.84 -7.77
C LEU A 161 11.54 5.94 -7.37
N ASN A 162 12.74 5.56 -6.95
CA ASN A 162 13.74 6.47 -6.41
C ASN A 162 14.73 7.07 -7.43
N LYS A 163 14.59 6.77 -8.73
CA LYS A 163 15.45 7.24 -9.82
C LYS A 163 14.67 7.49 -11.12
#